data_AF-A0AAP2HAP3-F1
#
_entry.id   AF-A0AAP2HAP3-F1
#
_cell.length_a   1.000
_cell.length_b   1.000
_cell.length_c   1.000
_cell.angle_alpha   90.00
_cell.angle_beta   90.00
_cell.angle_gamma   90.00
#
_symmetry.space_group_name_H-M   'P 1'
#
loop_
_entity.id
_entity.type
_entity.pdbx_description
1 polymer ?
#
loop_
_entity_poly.entity_id
_entity_poly.type
_entity_poly.pdbx_seq_one_letter_code
_entity_poly.pdbx_strand_id
1 'polypeptide(L)'
;MNRKPATLVLLFALAMPAAALAEEGDYAWWQVLVNLVSPPAADNKVTPAQRNAPTYPLLANPAGFDDAFAPGHYSGWQTVQLAPQTGAVCGNGTPYKFFVNRVADTRNTLIYMEGGGACWDYASCKGLTPRSARNPDGIPDDYMSLLNPGASLVSPFVLRISPTGDVVKTQKWNLVYVPYCTGDIYSGDRVAVYPDPNGGAPLVYHHNGLRNARAVVSWLKDHLPRPTQLVQAGCSAGGVGSMLNYEHMRGDLAPNRAFLINDSGPVFSAPNGASPAQYPSVPLFATIRPAWGLDATNGPIDYLAGRLGPGFSRNDYATLIPALANKRRSDRLGITYFWQDLNYSSYSYERFFPEIQNAPNQAAKEALLHQKWAVDTTRLKATTDSLSNVGGYFPQFRALNESHCDTIVDFKNGDVQERGLELSHFIDNVLNGQGAVLDASESSDQADRAKPFNPFYALIDALLN
;
A
#
# COMPACT_ATOMS: atom_id res chain seq x y z
N MET A 1 -7.87 40.37 71.31
CA MET A 1 -6.91 39.57 70.50
C MET A 1 -7.71 38.75 69.52
N ASN A 2 -7.83 39.23 68.28
CA ASN A 2 -8.68 38.63 67.23
C ASN A 2 -8.01 37.40 66.63
N ARG A 3 -8.70 36.26 66.68
CA ARG A 3 -8.39 35.07 65.90
C ARG A 3 -8.74 35.34 64.42
N LYS A 4 -7.81 35.08 63.50
CA LYS A 4 -8.11 34.89 62.07
C LYS A 4 -7.83 33.42 61.70
N PRO A 5 -8.72 32.74 60.96
CA PRO A 5 -8.49 31.39 60.50
C PRO A 5 -7.77 31.35 59.12
N ALA A 6 -6.96 30.29 58.99
CA ALA A 6 -6.48 29.53 57.83
C ALA A 6 -6.54 30.11 56.40
N THR A 7 -5.44 29.88 55.66
CA THR A 7 -5.53 29.37 54.28
C THR A 7 -4.36 28.42 54.05
N LEU A 8 -4.63 27.11 54.14
CA LEU A 8 -3.71 26.07 53.69
C LEU A 8 -3.91 25.94 52.19
N VAL A 9 -2.94 26.40 51.40
CA VAL A 9 -2.94 26.22 49.94
C VAL A 9 -2.56 24.76 49.68
N LEU A 10 -3.56 23.91 49.39
CA LEU A 10 -3.31 22.61 48.78
C LEU A 10 -2.84 22.84 47.33
N LEU A 11 -1.54 22.71 47.09
CA LEU A 11 -1.00 22.48 45.76
C LEU A 11 -1.43 21.07 45.33
N PHE A 12 -2.49 20.98 44.54
CA PHE A 12 -2.75 19.80 43.73
C PHE A 12 -1.65 19.71 42.66
N ALA A 13 -0.59 18.96 42.95
CA ALA A 13 0.26 18.44 41.92
C ALA A 13 -0.57 17.43 41.13
N LEU A 14 -1.14 17.88 40.00
CA LEU A 14 -1.63 17.00 38.94
C LEU A 14 -0.43 16.18 38.48
N ALA A 15 -0.30 14.96 39.02
CA ALA A 15 0.54 13.94 38.45
C ALA A 15 0.01 13.68 37.04
N MET A 16 0.66 14.25 36.04
CA MET A 16 0.39 13.94 34.65
C MET A 16 0.62 12.43 34.47
N PRO A 17 -0.35 11.67 33.93
CA PRO A 17 -0.04 10.35 33.46
C PRO A 17 1.05 10.51 32.40
N ALA A 18 2.08 9.67 32.48
CA ALA A 18 3.27 9.70 31.64
C ALA A 18 2.91 10.13 30.21
N ALA A 19 3.45 11.29 29.79
CA ALA A 19 3.39 11.68 28.39
C ALA A 19 3.92 10.50 27.58
N ALA A 20 3.04 9.83 26.83
CA ALA A 20 3.47 9.01 25.73
C ALA A 20 4.49 9.85 24.97
N LEU A 21 5.73 9.37 24.83
CA LEU A 21 6.85 10.13 24.28
C LEU A 21 6.38 10.80 22.99
N ALA A 22 6.33 12.14 23.00
CA ALA A 22 5.85 12.92 21.85
C ALA A 22 6.65 12.51 20.62
N GLU A 23 5.95 12.11 19.56
CA GLU A 23 6.57 11.69 18.32
C GLU A 23 6.87 12.92 17.44
N GLU A 24 7.90 12.83 16.58
CA GLU A 24 8.18 13.89 15.62
C GLU A 24 6.94 14.12 14.73
N GLY A 25 6.39 15.33 14.74
CA GLY A 25 5.17 15.68 14.01
C GLY A 25 3.94 15.86 14.90
N ASP A 26 4.01 15.49 16.18
CA ASP A 26 2.94 15.74 17.14
C ASP A 26 2.88 17.22 17.53
N TYR A 27 1.67 17.72 17.63
CA TYR A 27 1.38 19.08 18.05
C TYR A 27 1.39 19.19 19.57
N ALA A 28 1.89 20.32 20.09
CA ALA A 28 1.75 20.64 21.50
C ALA A 28 0.27 20.73 21.90
N TRP A 29 -0.07 20.41 23.15
CA TRP A 29 -1.45 20.36 23.64
C TRP A 29 -2.29 21.61 23.31
N TRP A 30 -1.68 22.81 23.38
CA TRP A 30 -2.38 24.07 23.06
C TRP A 30 -2.70 24.18 21.56
N GLN A 31 -1.81 23.66 20.70
CA GLN A 31 -2.01 23.64 19.26
C GLN A 31 -3.08 22.61 18.89
N VAL A 32 -3.20 21.50 19.63
CA VAL A 32 -4.31 20.55 19.48
C VAL A 32 -5.65 21.25 19.73
N LEU A 33 -5.77 22.04 20.81
CA LEU A 33 -6.99 22.82 21.09
C LEU A 33 -7.30 23.82 19.98
N VAL A 34 -6.29 24.48 19.42
CA VAL A 34 -6.46 25.37 18.26
C VAL A 34 -6.94 24.57 17.05
N ASN A 35 -6.32 23.43 16.74
CA ASN A 35 -6.65 22.61 15.57
C ASN A 35 -8.10 22.10 15.58
N LEU A 36 -8.65 21.81 16.77
CA LEU A 36 -10.05 21.39 16.92
C LEU A 36 -11.06 22.48 16.50
N VAL A 37 -10.66 23.76 16.53
CA VAL A 37 -11.52 24.90 16.15
C VAL A 37 -11.11 25.51 14.82
N SER A 38 -9.81 25.54 14.54
CA SER A 38 -9.20 26.08 13.32
C SER A 38 -8.20 25.05 12.77
N PRO A 39 -8.68 24.09 11.98
CA PRO A 39 -7.85 23.05 11.39
C PRO A 39 -6.66 23.61 10.62
N PRO A 40 -5.46 23.03 10.73
CA PRO A 40 -4.28 23.47 9.99
C PRO A 40 -4.51 23.47 8.48
N ALA A 41 -4.16 24.58 7.83
CA ALA A 41 -4.16 24.69 6.38
C ALA A 41 -2.94 24.00 5.75
N ALA A 42 -3.02 23.70 4.45
CA ALA A 42 -1.87 23.22 3.69
C ALA A 42 -0.73 24.25 3.63
N ASP A 43 0.48 23.80 3.95
CA ASP A 43 1.73 24.59 3.99
C ASP A 43 2.74 24.17 2.90
N ASN A 44 2.43 23.15 2.10
CA ASN A 44 3.20 22.69 0.94
C ASN A 44 2.26 22.46 -0.26
N LYS A 45 1.59 23.52 -0.72
CA LYS A 45 0.64 23.45 -1.84
C LYS A 45 1.31 23.05 -3.16
N VAL A 46 0.52 22.54 -4.10
CA VAL A 46 1.02 22.23 -5.44
C VAL A 46 1.51 23.52 -6.09
N THR A 47 2.77 23.50 -6.56
CA THR A 47 3.37 24.66 -7.22
C THR A 47 2.88 24.82 -8.66
N PRO A 48 2.99 26.02 -9.28
CA PRO A 48 2.68 26.20 -10.70
C PRO A 48 3.48 25.26 -11.61
N ALA A 49 4.73 24.96 -11.28
CA ALA A 49 5.56 24.02 -12.04
C ALA A 49 5.01 22.58 -11.97
N GLN A 50 4.53 22.15 -10.81
CA GLN A 50 3.90 20.83 -10.65
C GLN A 50 2.52 20.74 -11.31
N ARG A 51 1.75 21.83 -11.27
CA ARG A 51 0.43 21.94 -11.91
C ARG A 51 0.52 21.85 -13.44
N ASN A 52 1.59 22.44 -14.01
CA ASN A 52 1.81 22.54 -15.44
C ASN A 52 2.91 21.58 -15.95
N ALA A 53 3.26 20.55 -15.17
CA ALA A 53 4.28 19.60 -15.58
C ALA A 53 3.89 18.91 -16.90
N PRO A 54 4.82 18.73 -17.85
CA PRO A 54 4.49 18.19 -19.17
C PRO A 54 4.06 16.71 -19.11
N THR A 55 4.44 16.00 -18.05
CA THR A 55 4.15 14.58 -17.87
C THR A 55 3.59 14.38 -16.46
N TYR A 56 2.39 13.80 -16.37
CA TYR A 56 1.66 13.55 -15.12
C TYR A 56 1.59 14.75 -14.15
N PRO A 57 1.01 15.89 -14.57
CA PRO A 57 0.81 17.05 -13.71
C PRO A 57 -0.04 16.73 -12.50
N LEU A 58 0.15 17.49 -11.42
CA LEU A 58 -0.70 17.43 -10.24
C LEU A 58 -1.95 18.28 -10.47
N LEU A 59 -2.97 17.76 -11.14
CA LEU A 59 -4.20 18.49 -11.45
C LEU A 59 -5.12 18.62 -10.22
N ALA A 60 -5.84 19.73 -10.11
CA ALA A 60 -6.79 19.99 -9.03
C ALA A 60 -8.23 19.73 -9.48
N ASN A 61 -9.12 19.53 -8.50
CA ASN A 61 -10.55 19.65 -8.74
C ASN A 61 -10.87 21.05 -9.31
N PRO A 62 -11.87 21.18 -10.20
CA PRO A 62 -12.32 22.47 -10.70
C PRO A 62 -12.73 23.42 -9.56
N ALA A 63 -12.60 24.73 -9.79
CA ALA A 63 -13.03 25.72 -8.83
C ALA A 63 -14.53 25.56 -8.50
N GLY A 64 -14.86 25.53 -7.21
CA GLY A 64 -16.24 25.34 -6.73
C GLY A 64 -16.74 23.89 -6.77
N PHE A 65 -15.90 22.91 -7.13
CA PHE A 65 -16.23 21.50 -6.99
C PHE A 65 -16.33 21.13 -5.50
N ASP A 66 -17.45 20.53 -5.11
CA ASP A 66 -17.64 19.98 -3.77
C ASP A 66 -17.02 18.59 -3.70
N ASP A 67 -15.87 18.48 -3.03
CA ASP A 67 -15.17 17.21 -2.82
C ASP A 67 -15.63 16.46 -1.57
N ALA A 68 -16.65 16.99 -0.87
CA ALA A 68 -17.21 16.50 0.39
C ALA A 68 -16.24 16.49 1.60
N PHE A 69 -15.07 17.11 1.48
CA PHE A 69 -14.12 17.16 2.59
C PHE A 69 -14.43 18.30 3.57
N ALA A 70 -14.52 17.94 4.86
CA ALA A 70 -14.68 18.88 5.96
C ALA A 70 -13.41 18.93 6.83
N PRO A 71 -12.64 20.04 6.79
CA PRO A 71 -11.44 20.18 7.62
C PRO A 71 -11.69 20.10 9.13
N GLY A 72 -12.91 20.35 9.61
CA GLY A 72 -13.24 20.23 11.05
C GLY A 72 -13.57 18.80 11.50
N HIS A 73 -13.75 17.86 10.57
CA HIS A 73 -14.18 16.51 10.90
C HIS A 73 -12.96 15.61 11.17
N TYR A 74 -12.75 15.30 12.44
CA TYR A 74 -11.65 14.46 12.95
C TYR A 74 -12.18 13.10 13.43
N SER A 75 -11.29 12.11 13.49
CA SER A 75 -11.52 10.75 14.00
C SER A 75 -12.57 9.91 13.27
N GLY A 76 -12.97 10.32 12.06
CA GLY A 76 -13.89 9.61 11.19
C GLY A 76 -13.39 9.58 9.76
N TRP A 77 -13.78 8.54 9.01
CA TRP A 77 -13.53 8.47 7.57
C TRP A 77 -14.38 9.50 6.83
N GLN A 78 -13.74 10.23 5.93
CA GLN A 78 -14.36 11.15 5.00
C GLN A 78 -14.07 10.68 3.59
N THR A 79 -15.10 10.67 2.75
CA THR A 79 -14.96 10.45 1.31
C THR A 79 -14.49 11.74 0.66
N VAL A 80 -13.42 11.66 -0.12
CA VAL A 80 -12.93 12.75 -0.96
C VAL A 80 -13.23 12.41 -2.42
N GLN A 81 -14.11 13.19 -3.03
CA GLN A 81 -14.45 13.03 -4.45
C GLN A 81 -13.40 13.71 -5.34
N LEU A 82 -12.98 13.02 -6.40
CA LEU A 82 -12.10 13.60 -7.41
C LEU A 82 -12.87 13.76 -8.72
N ALA A 83 -12.91 15.00 -9.20
CA ALA A 83 -13.53 15.33 -10.47
C ALA A 83 -12.75 14.66 -11.61
N PRO A 84 -13.40 14.14 -12.68
CA PRO A 84 -12.70 13.53 -13.82
C PRO A 84 -11.64 14.44 -14.47
N GLN A 85 -11.76 15.77 -14.32
CA GLN A 85 -10.79 16.76 -14.81
C GLN A 85 -9.43 16.69 -14.09
N THR A 86 -9.37 16.05 -12.93
CA THR A 86 -8.10 15.68 -12.28
C THR A 86 -7.35 14.59 -13.04
N GLY A 87 -8.01 13.94 -14.00
CA GLY A 87 -7.56 12.75 -14.69
C GLY A 87 -7.87 11.46 -13.92
N ALA A 88 -8.52 11.52 -12.75
CA ALA A 88 -8.78 10.36 -11.93
C ALA A 88 -10.14 9.70 -12.24
N VAL A 89 -10.11 8.43 -12.63
CA VAL A 89 -11.27 7.58 -12.92
C VAL A 89 -10.98 6.12 -12.58
N CYS A 90 -12.02 5.34 -12.32
CA CYS A 90 -11.93 3.88 -12.20
C CYS A 90 -11.91 3.18 -13.56
N GLY A 91 -11.65 1.87 -13.56
CA GLY A 91 -11.56 1.03 -14.75
C GLY A 91 -12.80 1.08 -15.63
N ASN A 92 -13.99 1.18 -15.05
CA ASN A 92 -15.25 1.35 -15.80
C ASN A 92 -15.57 2.80 -16.19
N GLY A 93 -14.66 3.76 -15.94
CA GLY A 93 -14.82 5.18 -16.25
C GLY A 93 -15.58 6.00 -15.21
N THR A 94 -16.04 5.40 -14.11
CA THR A 94 -16.67 6.16 -13.01
C THR A 94 -15.68 7.10 -12.32
N PRO A 95 -16.13 8.23 -11.73
CA PRO A 95 -15.26 9.13 -10.98
C PRO A 95 -14.54 8.41 -9.84
N TYR A 96 -13.25 8.72 -9.68
CA TYR A 96 -12.44 8.16 -8.60
C TYR A 96 -12.69 8.90 -7.28
N LYS A 97 -12.52 8.20 -6.16
CA LYS A 97 -12.58 8.75 -4.80
C LYS A 97 -11.59 8.05 -3.90
N PHE A 98 -11.18 8.72 -2.83
CA PHE A 98 -10.34 8.13 -1.79
C PHE A 98 -10.81 8.61 -0.42
N PHE A 99 -10.22 8.08 0.65
CA PHE A 99 -10.73 8.34 1.99
C PHE A 99 -9.66 8.91 2.91
N VAL A 100 -10.07 9.85 3.75
CA VAL A 100 -9.21 10.48 4.74
C VAL A 100 -9.82 10.37 6.13
N ASN A 101 -9.03 9.97 7.12
CA ASN A 101 -9.40 10.00 8.53
C ASN A 101 -8.29 10.75 9.27
N ARG A 102 -8.58 11.96 9.74
CA ARG A 102 -7.57 12.83 10.34
C ARG A 102 -7.71 12.91 11.84
N VAL A 103 -6.63 13.32 12.50
CA VAL A 103 -6.60 13.64 13.93
C VAL A 103 -6.02 15.05 14.13
N ALA A 104 -6.36 15.67 15.25
CA ALA A 104 -6.00 17.06 15.53
C ALA A 104 -4.61 17.22 16.17
N ASP A 105 -4.00 16.13 16.61
CA ASP A 105 -2.80 16.10 17.45
C ASP A 105 -1.50 15.78 16.71
N THR A 106 -1.55 15.45 15.42
CA THR A 106 -0.33 15.21 14.63
C THR A 106 -0.49 15.61 13.17
N ARG A 107 0.63 15.89 12.51
CA ARG A 107 0.73 15.98 11.04
C ARG A 107 1.45 14.79 10.41
N ASN A 108 1.64 13.69 11.14
CA ASN A 108 2.12 12.46 10.53
C ASN A 108 1.00 11.82 9.69
N THR A 109 1.38 11.12 8.62
CA THR A 109 0.41 10.56 7.66
C THR A 109 0.80 9.15 7.24
N LEU A 110 -0.17 8.24 7.28
CA LEU A 110 -0.14 6.96 6.58
C LEU A 110 -0.95 7.10 5.28
N ILE A 111 -0.35 6.67 4.16
CA ILE A 111 -1.07 6.40 2.91
C ILE A 111 -1.09 4.89 2.72
N TYR A 112 -2.28 4.30 2.80
CA TYR A 112 -2.51 2.88 2.59
C TYR A 112 -3.14 2.63 1.22
N MET A 113 -2.48 1.83 0.40
CA MET A 113 -2.93 1.45 -0.94
C MET A 113 -3.61 0.07 -0.86
N GLU A 114 -4.86 0.01 -1.30
CA GLU A 114 -5.67 -1.21 -1.30
C GLU A 114 -5.10 -2.30 -2.25
N GLY A 115 -5.26 -3.56 -1.86
CA GLY A 115 -4.92 -4.72 -2.69
C GLY A 115 -6.06 -5.21 -3.59
N GLY A 116 -5.91 -6.42 -4.13
CA GLY A 116 -7.00 -7.15 -4.81
C GLY A 116 -6.79 -7.33 -6.30
N GLY A 117 -5.92 -8.28 -6.65
CA GLY A 117 -5.75 -8.78 -8.01
C GLY A 117 -5.27 -7.75 -9.02
N ALA A 118 -5.47 -8.05 -10.30
CA ALA A 118 -5.29 -7.14 -11.42
C ALA A 118 -5.98 -7.74 -12.65
N CYS A 119 -5.94 -7.06 -13.80
CA CYS A 119 -6.55 -7.57 -15.01
C CYS A 119 -5.83 -7.16 -16.29
N TRP A 120 -5.99 -7.97 -17.34
CA TRP A 120 -5.46 -7.69 -18.68
C TRP A 120 -6.31 -8.31 -19.80
N ASP A 121 -7.51 -8.77 -19.47
CA ASP A 121 -8.48 -9.33 -20.40
C ASP A 121 -9.91 -9.08 -19.90
N TYR A 122 -10.90 -9.40 -20.74
CA TYR A 122 -12.32 -9.15 -20.44
C TYR A 122 -12.75 -9.80 -19.12
N ALA A 123 -12.40 -11.07 -18.90
CA ALA A 123 -12.87 -11.83 -17.76
C ALA A 123 -12.28 -11.30 -16.44
N SER A 124 -10.97 -11.08 -16.41
CA SER A 124 -10.27 -10.54 -15.23
C SER A 124 -10.65 -9.08 -14.94
N CYS A 125 -10.97 -8.27 -15.96
CA CYS A 125 -11.37 -6.87 -15.76
C CYS A 125 -12.85 -6.71 -15.39
N LYS A 126 -13.70 -7.67 -15.74
CA LYS A 126 -15.10 -7.73 -15.28
C LYS A 126 -15.29 -8.39 -13.92
N GLY A 127 -14.24 -8.91 -13.28
CA GLY A 127 -14.39 -9.61 -12.00
C GLY A 127 -14.90 -11.05 -12.13
N LEU A 128 -14.74 -11.69 -13.29
CA LEU A 128 -15.37 -12.99 -13.60
C LEU A 128 -14.49 -14.21 -13.25
N THR A 129 -13.23 -13.98 -12.85
CA THR A 129 -12.29 -15.05 -12.49
C THR A 129 -11.69 -14.81 -11.11
N PRO A 130 -11.17 -15.85 -10.43
CA PRO A 130 -10.37 -15.65 -9.23
C PRO A 130 -9.25 -14.63 -9.45
N ARG A 131 -8.94 -13.84 -8.41
CA ARG A 131 -7.85 -12.85 -8.42
C ARG A 131 -8.01 -11.75 -9.49
N SER A 132 -9.24 -11.52 -9.94
CA SER A 132 -9.60 -10.38 -10.79
C SER A 132 -9.34 -9.04 -10.11
N ALA A 133 -9.36 -7.96 -10.89
CA ALA A 133 -9.25 -6.61 -10.35
C ALA A 133 -10.36 -6.31 -9.33
N ARG A 134 -9.98 -5.75 -8.18
CA ARG A 134 -10.89 -5.19 -7.17
C ARG A 134 -11.73 -4.05 -7.76
N ASN A 135 -12.94 -3.87 -7.22
CA ASN A 135 -13.85 -2.77 -7.55
C ASN A 135 -14.06 -2.57 -9.08
N PRO A 136 -14.37 -3.63 -9.85
CA PRO A 136 -14.48 -3.54 -11.31
C PRO A 136 -15.60 -2.59 -11.77
N ASP A 137 -16.62 -2.38 -10.93
CA ASP A 137 -17.75 -1.50 -11.18
C ASP A 137 -17.61 -0.12 -10.50
N GLY A 138 -16.41 0.24 -10.03
CA GLY A 138 -16.12 1.52 -9.38
C GLY A 138 -16.20 1.46 -7.85
N ILE A 139 -15.98 2.60 -7.21
CA ILE A 139 -15.91 2.71 -5.74
C ILE A 139 -17.27 3.19 -5.19
N PRO A 140 -18.02 2.37 -4.45
CA PRO A 140 -19.30 2.80 -3.86
C PRO A 140 -19.12 3.88 -2.79
N ASP A 141 -20.18 4.64 -2.50
CA ASP A 141 -20.12 5.79 -1.59
C ASP A 141 -19.95 5.40 -0.12
N ASP A 142 -20.41 4.21 0.27
CA ASP A 142 -20.33 3.65 1.61
C ASP A 142 -19.09 2.77 1.82
N TYR A 143 -18.04 2.94 0.99
CA TYR A 143 -16.86 2.07 0.97
C TYR A 143 -16.24 1.83 2.35
N MET A 144 -16.08 2.88 3.15
CA MET A 144 -15.46 2.82 4.48
C MET A 144 -16.48 2.63 5.61
N SER A 145 -17.71 2.23 5.30
CA SER A 145 -18.71 1.87 6.31
C SER A 145 -18.23 0.71 7.17
N LEU A 146 -18.51 0.75 8.47
CA LEU A 146 -18.21 -0.36 9.39
C LEU A 146 -18.91 -1.66 8.97
N LEU A 147 -20.02 -1.56 8.24
CA LEU A 147 -20.76 -2.69 7.69
C LEU A 147 -20.15 -3.26 6.41
N ASN A 148 -19.11 -2.62 5.85
CA ASN A 148 -18.34 -3.15 4.74
C ASN A 148 -17.11 -3.92 5.25
N PRO A 149 -17.20 -5.26 5.44
CA PRO A 149 -16.08 -6.06 5.95
C PRO A 149 -14.83 -5.97 5.05
N GLY A 150 -15.02 -5.69 3.75
CA GLY A 150 -13.94 -5.54 2.79
C GLY A 150 -13.05 -4.32 3.00
N ALA A 151 -13.49 -3.33 3.78
CA ALA A 151 -12.72 -2.14 4.15
C ALA A 151 -12.38 -2.08 5.66
N SER A 152 -13.20 -2.70 6.52
CA SER A 152 -13.07 -2.62 7.98
C SER A 152 -12.15 -3.66 8.62
N LEU A 153 -11.69 -4.68 7.88
CA LEU A 153 -10.77 -5.72 8.37
C LEU A 153 -9.46 -5.85 7.55
N VAL A 154 -9.15 -4.84 6.73
CA VAL A 154 -8.06 -4.89 5.74
C VAL A 154 -6.68 -5.00 6.38
N SER A 155 -6.40 -4.22 7.42
CA SER A 155 -5.12 -4.26 8.12
C SER A 155 -5.16 -3.42 9.40
N PRO A 156 -4.44 -3.80 10.48
CA PRO A 156 -4.27 -2.94 11.65
C PRO A 156 -3.72 -1.55 11.32
N PHE A 157 -3.04 -1.36 10.18
CA PHE A 157 -2.53 -0.06 9.71
C PHE A 157 -3.63 0.99 9.52
N VAL A 158 -4.82 0.58 9.04
CA VAL A 158 -5.91 1.49 8.68
C VAL A 158 -7.00 1.56 9.74
N LEU A 159 -6.78 0.94 10.90
CA LEU A 159 -7.71 0.95 12.02
C LEU A 159 -7.19 1.87 13.13
N ARG A 160 -8.07 2.69 13.71
CA ARG A 160 -7.71 3.48 14.90
C ARG A 160 -7.47 2.59 16.12
N ILE A 161 -8.20 1.49 16.20
CA ILE A 161 -8.11 0.48 17.25
C ILE A 161 -8.25 -0.86 16.55
N SER A 162 -7.23 -1.72 16.67
CA SER A 162 -7.30 -3.08 16.13
C SER A 162 -8.15 -3.99 17.03
N PRO A 163 -9.17 -4.69 16.50
CA PRO A 163 -9.96 -5.66 17.26
C PRO A 163 -9.14 -6.82 17.84
N THR A 164 -7.99 -7.13 17.22
CA THR A 164 -7.09 -8.23 17.58
C THR A 164 -6.00 -7.84 18.58
N GLY A 165 -5.96 -6.56 18.98
CA GLY A 165 -5.02 -6.00 19.96
C GLY A 165 -3.69 -5.51 19.37
N ASP A 166 -3.50 -5.59 18.06
CA ASP A 166 -2.29 -5.10 17.39
C ASP A 166 -2.18 -3.58 17.48
N VAL A 167 -1.00 -3.11 17.90
CA VAL A 167 -0.68 -1.69 18.04
C VAL A 167 0.41 -1.34 17.04
N VAL A 168 0.17 -0.31 16.24
CA VAL A 168 1.19 0.30 15.38
C VAL A 168 1.07 1.82 15.46
N LYS A 169 2.20 2.52 15.47
CA LYS A 169 2.22 3.98 15.70
C LYS A 169 1.35 4.77 14.72
N THR A 170 1.19 4.27 13.49
CA THR A 170 0.37 4.90 12.44
C THR A 170 -1.11 4.97 12.80
N GLN A 171 -1.62 4.14 13.73
CA GLN A 171 -3.03 4.20 14.17
C GLN A 171 -3.38 5.57 14.80
N LYS A 172 -2.38 6.32 15.27
CA LYS A 172 -2.50 7.68 15.81
C LYS A 172 -2.26 8.77 14.77
N TRP A 173 -1.98 8.44 13.52
CA TRP A 173 -1.62 9.41 12.47
C TRP A 173 -2.83 9.83 11.63
N ASN A 174 -2.66 10.78 10.72
CA ASN A 174 -3.66 10.95 9.65
C ASN A 174 -3.62 9.72 8.75
N LEU A 175 -4.78 9.13 8.48
CA LEU A 175 -4.91 7.94 7.63
C LEU A 175 -5.49 8.38 6.28
N VAL A 176 -4.85 7.95 5.20
CA VAL A 176 -5.33 8.10 3.83
C VAL A 176 -5.47 6.72 3.25
N TYR A 177 -6.68 6.31 2.89
CA TYR A 177 -6.94 5.04 2.21
C TYR A 177 -7.18 5.29 0.73
N VAL A 178 -6.43 4.59 -0.12
CA VAL A 178 -6.44 4.76 -1.58
C VAL A 178 -7.00 3.49 -2.21
N PRO A 179 -8.30 3.44 -2.57
CA PRO A 179 -8.93 2.24 -3.11
C PRO A 179 -8.37 1.84 -4.47
N TYR A 180 -8.44 0.56 -4.79
CA TYR A 180 -7.96 0.02 -6.05
C TYR A 180 -9.13 -0.32 -6.98
N CYS A 181 -9.23 0.34 -8.13
CA CYS A 181 -10.33 0.11 -9.08
C CYS A 181 -9.90 0.13 -10.55
N THR A 182 -8.60 -0.01 -10.84
CA THR A 182 -8.02 0.18 -12.18
C THR A 182 -7.35 -1.06 -12.76
N GLY A 183 -7.28 -2.15 -12.01
CA GLY A 183 -6.77 -3.44 -12.51
C GLY A 183 -5.30 -3.44 -12.98
N ASP A 184 -4.54 -2.39 -12.65
CA ASP A 184 -3.19 -2.12 -13.16
C ASP A 184 -2.16 -1.84 -12.06
N ILE A 185 -2.43 -2.29 -10.83
CA ILE A 185 -1.58 -2.16 -9.63
C ILE A 185 -1.04 -0.74 -9.40
N TYR A 186 -1.87 0.26 -9.70
CA TYR A 186 -1.55 1.69 -9.56
C TYR A 186 -0.45 2.19 -10.51
N SER A 187 -0.25 1.51 -11.64
CA SER A 187 0.88 1.76 -12.54
C SER A 187 0.49 2.11 -13.97
N GLY A 188 -0.74 1.79 -14.38
CA GLY A 188 -1.21 1.96 -15.75
C GLY A 188 -1.57 3.40 -16.12
N ASP A 189 -1.55 3.64 -17.44
CA ASP A 189 -2.10 4.83 -18.10
C ASP A 189 -2.52 4.48 -19.54
N ARG A 190 -3.62 3.73 -19.66
CA ARG A 190 -4.15 3.26 -20.93
C ARG A 190 -5.65 3.02 -20.87
N VAL A 191 -6.35 3.41 -21.93
CA VAL A 191 -7.69 2.91 -22.21
C VAL A 191 -7.57 1.69 -23.13
N ALA A 192 -7.91 0.52 -22.59
CA ALA A 192 -7.91 -0.75 -23.31
C ALA A 192 -9.35 -1.10 -23.75
N VAL A 193 -9.45 -1.86 -24.84
CA VAL A 193 -10.72 -2.42 -25.33
C VAL A 193 -10.57 -3.93 -25.35
N TYR A 194 -11.30 -4.60 -24.46
CA TYR A 194 -11.27 -6.05 -24.33
C TYR A 194 -12.50 -6.67 -25.01
N PRO A 195 -12.30 -7.54 -26.03
CA PRO A 195 -13.42 -8.23 -26.67
C PRO A 195 -14.15 -9.16 -25.69
N ASP A 196 -15.48 -9.18 -25.76
CA ASP A 196 -16.27 -10.18 -25.05
C ASP A 196 -16.08 -11.56 -25.72
N PRO A 197 -15.64 -12.59 -24.99
CA PRO A 197 -15.44 -13.93 -25.56
C PRO A 197 -16.73 -14.56 -26.11
N ASN A 198 -17.91 -14.07 -25.71
CA ASN A 198 -19.21 -14.57 -26.16
C ASN A 198 -19.83 -13.73 -27.29
N GLY A 199 -19.07 -12.79 -27.88
CA GLY A 199 -19.55 -11.94 -28.98
C GLY A 199 -20.45 -10.78 -28.56
N GLY A 200 -20.49 -10.47 -27.26
CA GLY A 200 -21.16 -9.30 -26.70
C GLY A 200 -20.41 -7.98 -26.96
N ALA A 201 -20.87 -6.90 -26.31
CA ALA A 201 -20.21 -5.60 -26.40
C ALA A 201 -18.80 -5.67 -25.75
N PRO A 202 -17.76 -5.09 -26.39
CA PRO A 202 -16.44 -5.08 -25.78
C PRO A 202 -16.41 -4.22 -24.52
N LEU A 203 -15.56 -4.59 -23.58
CA LEU A 203 -15.29 -3.80 -22.38
C LEU A 203 -14.27 -2.71 -22.70
N VAL A 204 -14.69 -1.45 -22.59
CA VAL A 204 -13.75 -0.31 -22.51
C VAL A 204 -13.29 -0.19 -21.07
N TYR A 205 -11.97 -0.30 -20.85
CA TYR A 205 -11.40 -0.34 -19.51
C TYR A 205 -10.26 0.68 -19.37
N HIS A 206 -10.29 1.46 -18.29
CA HIS A 206 -9.32 2.50 -17.97
C HIS A 206 -8.29 1.98 -16.96
N HIS A 207 -7.14 1.51 -17.45
CA HIS A 207 -5.95 1.32 -16.63
C HIS A 207 -5.37 2.70 -16.30
N ASN A 208 -5.84 3.30 -15.21
CA ASN A 208 -5.63 4.70 -14.87
C ASN A 208 -4.92 4.91 -13.52
N GLY A 209 -4.27 3.88 -13.01
CA GLY A 209 -3.74 3.80 -11.67
C GLY A 209 -2.72 4.89 -11.34
N LEU A 210 -1.81 5.20 -12.28
CA LEU A 210 -0.83 6.27 -12.07
C LEU A 210 -1.53 7.63 -11.96
N ARG A 211 -2.48 7.94 -12.84
CA ARG A 211 -3.22 9.21 -12.79
C ARG A 211 -4.01 9.37 -11.49
N ASN A 212 -4.66 8.30 -11.04
CA ASN A 212 -5.38 8.29 -9.77
C ASN A 212 -4.43 8.61 -8.59
N ALA A 213 -3.24 7.97 -8.55
CA ALA A 213 -2.24 8.25 -7.53
C ALA A 213 -1.74 9.71 -7.58
N ARG A 214 -1.56 10.30 -8.77
CA ARG A 214 -1.19 11.71 -8.93
C ARG A 214 -2.28 12.66 -8.44
N ALA A 215 -3.55 12.36 -8.71
CA ALA A 215 -4.67 13.16 -8.24
C ALA A 215 -4.79 13.15 -6.71
N VAL A 216 -4.57 11.99 -6.07
CA VAL A 216 -4.49 11.89 -4.59
C VAL A 216 -3.37 12.78 -4.05
N VAL A 217 -2.15 12.71 -4.59
CA VAL A 217 -1.03 13.57 -4.16
C VAL A 217 -1.37 15.05 -4.33
N SER A 218 -1.94 15.42 -5.47
CA SER A 218 -2.35 16.80 -5.75
C SER A 218 -3.32 17.32 -4.69
N TRP A 219 -4.35 16.52 -4.39
CA TRP A 219 -5.34 16.87 -3.38
C TRP A 219 -4.71 16.99 -1.99
N LEU A 220 -3.89 16.03 -1.57
CA LEU A 220 -3.24 16.05 -0.26
C LEU A 220 -2.40 17.31 -0.07
N LYS A 221 -1.65 17.71 -1.10
CA LYS A 221 -0.84 18.93 -1.08
C LYS A 221 -1.67 20.21 -0.94
N ASP A 222 -2.82 20.27 -1.60
CA ASP A 222 -3.64 21.48 -1.60
C ASP A 222 -4.49 21.63 -0.33
N HIS A 223 -4.77 20.53 0.39
CA HIS A 223 -5.73 20.50 1.49
C HIS A 223 -5.14 20.16 2.86
N LEU A 224 -4.02 19.42 2.93
CA LEU A 224 -3.43 18.97 4.20
C LEU A 224 -2.05 19.59 4.45
N PRO A 225 -1.64 19.75 5.72
CA PRO A 225 -0.25 20.07 6.05
C PRO A 225 0.72 19.04 5.50
N ARG A 226 1.92 19.51 5.16
CA ARG A 226 3.07 18.68 4.81
C ARG A 226 3.32 17.66 5.92
N PRO A 227 3.35 16.35 5.61
CA PRO A 227 3.60 15.36 6.64
C PRO A 227 4.97 15.55 7.27
N THR A 228 5.08 15.38 8.60
CA THR A 228 6.43 15.28 9.20
C THR A 228 7.00 13.91 8.93
N GLN A 229 6.24 12.88 9.27
CA GLN A 229 6.52 11.51 8.88
C GLN A 229 5.46 11.02 7.90
N LEU A 230 5.91 10.25 6.91
CA LEU A 230 5.07 9.58 5.93
C LEU A 230 5.32 8.08 5.96
N VAL A 231 4.28 7.28 6.16
CA VAL A 231 4.31 5.85 5.84
C VAL A 231 3.50 5.66 4.57
N GLN A 232 4.08 4.98 3.58
CA GLN A 232 3.34 4.44 2.46
C GLN A 232 3.31 2.92 2.62
N ALA A 233 2.13 2.33 2.65
CA ALA A 233 1.97 0.91 2.87
C ALA A 233 0.83 0.35 2.02
N GLY A 234 0.83 -0.94 1.80
CA GLY A 234 -0.26 -1.63 1.14
C GLY A 234 0.03 -3.11 1.04
N CYS A 235 -1.01 -3.89 0.79
CA CYS A 235 -0.95 -5.34 0.67
C CYS A 235 -1.28 -5.75 -0.79
N SER A 236 -0.65 -6.82 -1.29
CA SER A 236 -0.93 -7.36 -2.63
C SER A 236 -0.62 -6.35 -3.74
N ALA A 237 -1.55 -6.13 -4.69
CA ALA A 237 -1.52 -5.03 -5.65
C ALA A 237 -1.20 -3.66 -5.00
N GLY A 238 -1.65 -3.42 -3.77
CA GLY A 238 -1.37 -2.22 -3.00
C GLY A 238 0.06 -2.16 -2.46
N GLY A 239 0.70 -3.31 -2.20
CA GLY A 239 2.11 -3.39 -1.86
C GLY A 239 2.99 -2.98 -3.04
N VAL A 240 2.67 -3.50 -4.24
CA VAL A 240 3.31 -3.08 -5.49
C VAL A 240 3.05 -1.61 -5.77
N GLY A 241 1.80 -1.18 -5.65
CA GLY A 241 1.39 0.21 -5.84
C GLY A 241 2.15 1.16 -4.91
N SER A 242 2.33 0.74 -3.65
CA SER A 242 3.08 1.49 -2.63
C SER A 242 4.53 1.68 -3.04
N MET A 243 5.17 0.63 -3.57
CA MET A 243 6.55 0.69 -4.03
C MET A 243 6.70 1.52 -5.32
N LEU A 244 5.85 1.28 -6.33
CA LEU A 244 5.91 1.97 -7.62
C LEU A 244 5.62 3.47 -7.52
N ASN A 245 4.76 3.86 -6.59
CA ASN A 245 4.37 5.25 -6.41
C ASN A 245 5.23 5.99 -5.35
N TYR A 246 6.11 5.28 -4.63
CA TYR A 246 6.85 5.83 -3.49
C TYR A 246 7.63 7.10 -3.82
N GLU A 247 8.45 7.07 -4.88
CA GLU A 247 9.34 8.20 -5.21
C GLU A 247 8.57 9.48 -5.56
N HIS A 248 7.46 9.37 -6.29
CA HIS A 248 6.71 10.57 -6.65
C HIS A 248 5.86 11.08 -5.49
N MET A 249 5.24 10.19 -4.70
CA MET A 249 4.47 10.57 -3.51
C MET A 249 5.39 11.23 -2.46
N ARG A 250 6.45 10.53 -2.03
CA ARG A 250 7.44 11.06 -1.07
C ARG A 250 8.14 12.29 -1.60
N GLY A 251 8.44 12.34 -2.90
CA GLY A 251 9.12 13.48 -3.51
C GLY A 251 8.26 14.75 -3.53
N ASP A 252 6.97 14.61 -3.84
CA ASP A 252 6.07 15.77 -4.00
C ASP A 252 5.45 16.24 -2.68
N LEU A 253 5.09 15.30 -1.79
CA LEU A 253 4.64 15.59 -0.42
C LEU A 253 5.78 16.10 0.46
N ALA A 254 7.02 15.70 0.16
CA ALA A 254 8.25 16.17 0.79
C ALA A 254 8.24 16.10 2.33
N PRO A 255 7.98 14.92 2.95
CA PRO A 255 8.04 14.78 4.40
C PRO A 255 9.47 14.91 4.94
N ASN A 256 9.62 15.10 6.25
CA ASN A 256 10.94 15.07 6.91
C ASN A 256 11.51 13.64 6.91
N ARG A 257 10.67 12.65 7.23
CA ARG A 257 11.01 11.22 7.23
C ARG A 257 9.96 10.42 6.49
N ALA A 258 10.38 9.39 5.78
CA ALA A 258 9.47 8.52 5.05
C ALA A 258 9.83 7.04 5.20
N PHE A 259 8.81 6.20 5.14
CA PHE A 259 8.89 4.76 5.31
C PHE A 259 8.01 4.07 4.29
N LEU A 260 8.44 2.90 3.80
CA LEU A 260 7.66 2.03 2.92
C LEU A 260 7.44 0.68 3.61
N ILE A 261 6.22 0.14 3.54
CA ILE A 261 5.93 -1.26 3.85
C ILE A 261 5.21 -1.85 2.64
N ASN A 262 5.94 -2.64 1.84
CA ASN A 262 5.38 -3.43 0.76
C ASN A 262 5.05 -4.82 1.30
N ASP A 263 3.77 -5.10 1.54
CA ASP A 263 3.28 -6.39 2.02
C ASP A 263 2.71 -7.23 0.86
N SER A 264 3.24 -8.42 0.64
CA SER A 264 2.84 -9.36 -0.43
C SER A 264 2.67 -8.74 -1.81
N GLY A 265 3.46 -7.72 -2.14
CA GLY A 265 3.50 -7.10 -3.46
C GLY A 265 4.91 -7.02 -4.06
N PRO A 266 5.70 -8.12 -4.08
CA PRO A 266 7.07 -8.05 -4.55
C PRO A 266 7.16 -7.62 -6.02
N VAL A 267 8.13 -6.75 -6.29
CA VAL A 267 8.51 -6.36 -7.66
C VAL A 267 9.71 -7.20 -8.07
N PHE A 268 9.44 -8.35 -8.69
CA PHE A 268 10.49 -9.27 -9.12
C PHE A 268 11.22 -8.81 -10.38
N SER A 269 12.50 -9.20 -10.45
CA SER A 269 13.31 -8.93 -11.64
C SER A 269 12.77 -9.75 -12.80
N ALA A 270 12.47 -9.06 -13.88
CA ALA A 270 11.93 -9.63 -15.10
C ALA A 270 12.44 -8.83 -16.31
N PRO A 271 13.74 -8.93 -16.64
CA PRO A 271 14.31 -8.20 -17.76
C PRO A 271 13.59 -8.56 -19.06
N ASN A 272 13.23 -7.57 -19.87
CA ASN A 272 12.52 -7.82 -21.13
C ASN A 272 13.32 -8.77 -22.03
N GLY A 273 12.63 -9.78 -22.56
CA GLY A 273 13.22 -10.82 -23.42
C GLY A 273 14.09 -11.86 -22.70
N ALA A 274 14.22 -11.83 -21.37
CA ALA A 274 14.95 -12.86 -20.64
C ALA A 274 14.21 -14.21 -20.61
N SER A 275 14.94 -15.28 -20.31
CA SER A 275 14.36 -16.63 -20.26
C SER A 275 13.43 -16.82 -19.05
N PRO A 276 12.19 -17.31 -19.23
CA PRO A 276 11.29 -17.66 -18.12
C PRO A 276 11.82 -18.77 -17.21
N ALA A 277 12.82 -19.55 -17.64
CA ALA A 277 13.48 -20.52 -16.78
C ALA A 277 14.39 -19.86 -15.75
N GLN A 278 14.97 -18.70 -16.10
CA GLN A 278 15.84 -17.92 -15.20
C GLN A 278 15.07 -16.84 -14.45
N TYR A 279 14.04 -16.26 -15.08
CA TYR A 279 13.19 -15.20 -14.54
C TYR A 279 11.71 -15.58 -14.72
N PRO A 280 11.15 -16.41 -13.83
CA PRO A 280 9.78 -16.90 -13.98
C PRO A 280 8.70 -15.83 -14.13
N SER A 281 8.89 -14.61 -13.60
CA SER A 281 7.94 -13.50 -13.78
C SER A 281 7.95 -12.85 -15.18
N VAL A 282 8.89 -13.18 -16.07
CA VAL A 282 8.97 -12.53 -17.42
C VAL A 282 7.67 -12.62 -18.22
N PRO A 283 6.96 -13.76 -18.31
CA PRO A 283 5.69 -13.85 -19.04
C PRO A 283 4.59 -12.92 -18.49
N LEU A 284 4.52 -12.77 -17.16
CA LEU A 284 3.62 -11.80 -16.53
C LEU A 284 3.96 -10.38 -16.99
N PHE A 285 5.22 -9.96 -16.85
CA PHE A 285 5.67 -8.63 -17.25
C PHE A 285 5.44 -8.37 -18.75
N ALA A 286 5.70 -9.36 -19.60
CA ALA A 286 5.44 -9.27 -21.05
C ALA A 286 3.95 -9.08 -21.37
N THR A 287 3.05 -9.56 -20.50
CA THR A 287 1.60 -9.44 -20.65
C THR A 287 1.09 -8.07 -20.16
N ILE A 288 1.49 -7.68 -18.95
CA ILE A 288 0.94 -6.47 -18.29
C ILE A 288 1.46 -5.17 -18.89
N ARG A 289 2.71 -5.14 -19.36
CA ARG A 289 3.34 -3.94 -19.93
C ARG A 289 2.53 -3.33 -21.09
N PRO A 290 2.18 -4.09 -22.15
CA PRO A 290 1.32 -3.58 -23.20
C PRO A 290 -0.13 -3.41 -22.75
N ALA A 291 -0.66 -4.30 -21.90
CA ALA A 291 -2.05 -4.22 -21.43
C ALA A 291 -2.36 -2.91 -20.70
N TRP A 292 -1.42 -2.45 -19.86
CA TRP A 292 -1.58 -1.25 -19.04
C TRP A 292 -0.90 -0.01 -19.64
N GLY A 293 -0.29 -0.14 -20.82
CA GLY A 293 0.38 0.96 -21.53
C GLY A 293 1.63 1.48 -20.84
N LEU A 294 2.33 0.63 -20.10
CA LEU A 294 3.47 1.04 -19.27
C LEU A 294 4.63 1.62 -20.09
N ASP A 295 4.83 1.07 -21.29
CA ASP A 295 5.88 1.44 -22.26
C ASP A 295 5.50 2.57 -23.22
N ALA A 296 4.33 3.19 -23.06
CA ALA A 296 3.95 4.31 -23.92
C ALA A 296 5.00 5.44 -23.85
N THR A 297 5.24 6.14 -24.95
CA THR A 297 6.15 7.29 -24.99
C THR A 297 5.70 8.35 -23.98
N ASN A 298 6.59 8.78 -23.09
CA ASN A 298 6.26 9.64 -21.93
C ASN A 298 5.22 9.02 -20.97
N GLY A 299 5.08 7.70 -21.01
CA GLY A 299 4.16 6.93 -20.19
C GLY A 299 4.71 6.61 -18.79
N PRO A 300 4.11 5.65 -18.08
CA PRO A 300 4.44 5.37 -16.68
C PRO A 300 5.90 5.03 -16.42
N ILE A 301 6.52 4.19 -17.27
CA ILE A 301 7.93 3.81 -17.12
C ILE A 301 8.86 5.00 -17.30
N ASP A 302 8.62 5.81 -18.34
CA ASP A 302 9.42 7.00 -18.62
C ASP A 302 9.31 8.02 -17.48
N TYR A 303 8.11 8.20 -16.95
CA TYR A 303 7.89 9.06 -15.80
C TYR A 303 8.65 8.56 -14.57
N LEU A 304 8.52 7.26 -14.23
CA LEU A 304 9.22 6.66 -13.11
C LEU A 304 10.75 6.77 -13.27
N ALA A 305 11.27 6.51 -14.48
CA ALA A 305 12.67 6.67 -14.80
C ALA A 305 13.16 8.12 -14.67
N GLY A 306 12.37 9.10 -15.12
CA GLY A 306 12.67 10.52 -14.94
C GLY A 306 12.68 10.94 -13.47
N ARG A 307 11.83 10.30 -12.64
CA ARG A 307 11.81 10.50 -11.20
C ARG A 307 12.99 9.83 -10.49
N LEU A 308 13.36 8.60 -10.81
CA LEU A 308 14.43 7.87 -10.10
C LEU A 308 15.84 8.20 -10.60
N GLY A 309 15.96 8.63 -11.85
CA GLY A 309 17.25 8.88 -12.49
C GLY A 309 17.93 7.58 -12.96
N PRO A 310 19.27 7.58 -13.14
CA PRO A 310 19.98 6.54 -13.88
C PRO A 310 20.04 5.17 -13.18
N GLY A 311 19.69 5.10 -11.89
CA GLY A 311 19.66 3.82 -11.15
C GLY A 311 18.51 2.91 -11.55
N PHE A 312 17.48 3.42 -12.24
CA PHE A 312 16.32 2.64 -12.67
C PHE A 312 16.42 2.26 -14.15
N SER A 313 16.27 0.97 -14.43
CA SER A 313 16.22 0.42 -15.78
C SER A 313 14.79 0.24 -16.24
N ARG A 314 14.46 0.84 -17.38
CA ARG A 314 13.18 0.62 -18.08
C ARG A 314 12.97 -0.85 -18.48
N ASN A 315 14.07 -1.58 -18.64
CA ASN A 315 14.06 -2.98 -19.05
C ASN A 315 13.69 -3.94 -17.93
N ASP A 316 13.93 -3.55 -16.67
CA ASP A 316 13.71 -4.41 -15.51
C ASP A 316 13.21 -3.59 -14.32
N TYR A 317 11.93 -3.77 -14.00
CA TYR A 317 11.24 -3.00 -12.96
C TYR A 317 11.83 -3.20 -11.57
N ALA A 318 12.41 -4.36 -11.26
CA ALA A 318 12.98 -4.61 -9.93
C ALA A 318 14.16 -3.71 -9.61
N THR A 319 14.81 -3.12 -10.62
CA THR A 319 15.85 -2.10 -10.40
C THR A 319 15.32 -0.86 -9.68
N LEU A 320 13.99 -0.70 -9.57
CA LEU A 320 13.33 0.26 -8.69
C LEU A 320 13.83 0.17 -7.25
N ILE A 321 14.01 -1.03 -6.72
CA ILE A 321 14.37 -1.25 -5.31
C ILE A 321 15.76 -0.64 -5.02
N PRO A 322 16.85 -1.03 -5.71
CA PRO A 322 18.15 -0.39 -5.52
C PRO A 322 18.15 1.09 -5.95
N ALA A 323 17.34 1.51 -6.93
CA ALA A 323 17.23 2.92 -7.31
C ALA A 323 16.64 3.78 -6.18
N LEU A 324 15.56 3.30 -5.56
CA LEU A 324 14.93 3.92 -4.39
C LEU A 324 15.89 3.97 -3.21
N ALA A 325 16.51 2.83 -2.87
CA ALA A 325 17.46 2.73 -1.78
C ALA A 325 18.59 3.77 -1.92
N ASN A 326 19.16 3.88 -3.14
CA ASN A 326 20.24 4.82 -3.43
C ASN A 326 19.80 6.28 -3.43
N LYS A 327 18.61 6.58 -3.95
CA LYS A 327 18.08 7.94 -4.04
C LYS A 327 17.57 8.45 -2.70
N ARG A 328 16.99 7.57 -1.88
CA ARG A 328 16.32 7.86 -0.62
C ARG A 328 17.04 7.18 0.55
N ARG A 329 18.34 7.43 0.68
CA ARG A 329 19.22 6.76 1.67
C ARG A 329 18.79 6.93 3.13
N SER A 330 18.05 8.00 3.44
CA SER A 330 17.50 8.28 4.77
C SER A 330 16.19 7.55 5.04
N ASP A 331 15.50 7.11 3.99
CA ASP A 331 14.18 6.50 4.07
C ASP A 331 14.37 4.99 4.25
N ARG A 332 13.42 4.32 4.92
CA ARG A 332 13.50 2.88 5.23
C ARG A 332 12.41 2.13 4.51
N LEU A 333 12.80 1.08 3.80
CA LEU A 333 11.91 0.35 2.91
C LEU A 333 11.82 -1.11 3.38
N GLY A 334 10.65 -1.50 3.88
CA GLY A 334 10.34 -2.88 4.24
C GLY A 334 9.61 -3.59 3.11
N ILE A 335 10.00 -4.83 2.84
CA ILE A 335 9.29 -5.77 1.98
C ILE A 335 9.00 -7.02 2.81
N THR A 336 7.75 -7.47 2.84
CA THR A 336 7.34 -8.65 3.60
C THR A 336 6.38 -9.49 2.80
N TYR A 337 6.54 -10.82 2.83
CA TYR A 337 5.58 -11.79 2.27
C TYR A 337 5.97 -13.23 2.61
N PHE A 338 4.99 -14.13 2.57
CA PHE A 338 5.22 -15.57 2.80
C PHE A 338 5.92 -16.30 1.64
N TRP A 339 6.80 -17.25 1.96
CA TRP A 339 7.33 -18.20 0.97
C TRP A 339 6.26 -19.13 0.40
N GLN A 340 5.19 -19.40 1.16
CA GLN A 340 4.04 -20.20 0.73
C GLN A 340 2.86 -19.33 0.25
N ASP A 341 3.09 -18.06 -0.12
CA ASP A 341 2.04 -17.20 -0.71
C ASP A 341 1.49 -17.85 -1.99
N LEU A 342 0.23 -18.27 -1.93
CA LEU A 342 -0.46 -18.97 -3.01
C LEU A 342 -1.24 -18.01 -3.91
N ASN A 343 -1.59 -16.83 -3.41
CA ASN A 343 -2.39 -15.87 -4.17
C ASN A 343 -1.54 -15.17 -5.23
N TYR A 344 -0.45 -14.54 -4.80
CA TYR A 344 0.43 -13.76 -5.66
C TYR A 344 1.28 -14.67 -6.56
N SER A 345 1.71 -15.84 -6.08
CA SER A 345 2.42 -16.83 -6.90
C SER A 345 1.52 -17.41 -8.01
N SER A 346 0.27 -17.78 -7.69
CA SER A 346 -0.70 -18.21 -8.70
C SER A 346 -0.93 -17.13 -9.75
N TYR A 347 -1.11 -15.88 -9.31
CA TYR A 347 -1.27 -14.75 -10.22
C TYR A 347 -0.07 -14.56 -11.16
N SER A 348 1.14 -14.79 -10.64
CA SER A 348 2.38 -14.58 -11.35
C SER A 348 2.72 -15.66 -12.37
N TYR A 349 2.28 -16.90 -12.14
CA TYR A 349 2.78 -18.05 -12.90
C TYR A 349 1.67 -18.94 -13.48
N GLU A 350 0.53 -19.12 -12.80
CA GLU A 350 -0.48 -20.12 -13.18
C GLU A 350 -0.95 -19.94 -14.63
N ARG A 351 -1.15 -18.70 -15.08
CA ARG A 351 -1.65 -18.42 -16.44
C ARG A 351 -0.60 -18.56 -17.55
N PHE A 352 0.68 -18.70 -17.21
CA PHE A 352 1.78 -18.58 -18.16
C PHE A 352 2.58 -19.88 -18.37
N PHE A 353 2.35 -20.87 -17.52
CA PHE A 353 3.09 -22.13 -17.52
C PHE A 353 2.12 -23.30 -17.65
N PRO A 354 2.05 -23.94 -18.84
CA PRO A 354 1.12 -25.06 -19.08
C PRO A 354 1.27 -26.21 -18.10
N GLU A 355 2.48 -26.48 -17.58
CA GLU A 355 2.71 -27.51 -16.56
C GLU A 355 1.98 -27.23 -15.25
N ILE A 356 1.76 -25.96 -14.91
CA ILE A 356 1.02 -25.53 -13.71
C ILE A 356 -0.48 -25.62 -13.95
N GLN A 357 -0.95 -25.15 -15.11
CA GLN A 357 -2.37 -25.20 -15.49
C GLN A 357 -2.90 -26.63 -15.54
N ASN A 358 -2.08 -27.53 -16.08
CA ASN A 358 -2.44 -28.93 -16.32
C ASN A 358 -1.92 -29.86 -15.20
N ALA A 359 -1.55 -29.31 -14.03
CA ALA A 359 -1.11 -30.11 -12.91
C ALA A 359 -2.18 -31.15 -12.51
N PRO A 360 -1.79 -32.39 -12.17
CA PRO A 360 -2.73 -33.50 -11.98
C PRO A 360 -3.61 -33.36 -10.72
N ASN A 361 -3.23 -32.50 -9.78
CA ASN A 361 -3.97 -32.19 -8.57
C ASN A 361 -3.46 -30.87 -7.97
N GLN A 362 -4.17 -30.36 -6.97
CA GLN A 362 -3.84 -29.10 -6.31
C GLN A 362 -2.44 -29.11 -5.69
N ALA A 363 -2.05 -30.17 -4.96
CA ALA A 363 -0.73 -30.23 -4.34
C ALA A 363 0.42 -30.16 -5.36
N ALA A 364 0.28 -30.81 -6.52
CA ALA A 364 1.24 -30.71 -7.61
C ALA A 364 1.27 -29.29 -8.22
N LYS A 365 0.12 -28.62 -8.33
CA LYS A 365 0.05 -27.23 -8.78
C LYS A 365 0.81 -26.30 -7.84
N GLU A 366 0.52 -26.39 -6.55
CA GLU A 366 1.16 -25.56 -5.51
C GLU A 366 2.67 -25.77 -5.47
N ALA A 367 3.13 -27.02 -5.56
CA ALA A 367 4.56 -27.33 -5.63
C ALA A 367 5.25 -26.67 -6.84
N LEU A 368 4.62 -26.69 -8.02
CA LEU A 368 5.16 -26.04 -9.23
C LEU A 368 5.13 -24.50 -9.13
N LEU A 369 4.07 -23.94 -8.54
CA LEU A 369 3.98 -22.49 -8.27
C LEU A 369 5.11 -22.05 -7.34
N HIS A 370 5.27 -22.73 -6.21
CA HIS A 370 6.28 -22.39 -5.21
C HIS A 370 7.71 -22.63 -5.71
N GLN A 371 7.92 -23.58 -6.63
CA GLN A 371 9.22 -23.73 -7.30
C GLN A 371 9.60 -22.45 -8.06
N LYS A 372 8.66 -21.83 -8.78
CA LYS A 372 8.91 -20.59 -9.53
C LYS A 372 9.00 -19.38 -8.60
N TRP A 373 8.12 -19.30 -7.61
CA TRP A 373 8.14 -18.28 -6.56
C TRP A 373 9.48 -18.24 -5.81
N ALA A 374 10.04 -19.41 -5.49
CA ALA A 374 11.30 -19.52 -4.78
C ALA A 374 12.49 -18.97 -5.59
N VAL A 375 12.49 -19.16 -6.91
CA VAL A 375 13.53 -18.62 -7.81
C VAL A 375 13.53 -17.09 -7.77
N ASP A 376 12.36 -16.47 -7.92
CA ASP A 376 12.25 -15.02 -7.91
C ASP A 376 12.48 -14.42 -6.52
N THR A 377 11.96 -15.07 -5.47
CA THR A 377 12.15 -14.65 -4.07
C THR A 377 13.62 -14.72 -3.65
N THR A 378 14.35 -15.78 -4.01
CA THR A 378 15.78 -15.89 -3.70
C THR A 378 16.57 -14.73 -4.30
N ARG A 379 16.22 -14.31 -5.53
CA ARG A 379 16.88 -13.19 -6.20
C ARG A 379 16.52 -11.84 -5.56
N LEU A 380 15.25 -11.65 -5.18
CA LEU A 380 14.81 -10.45 -4.48
C LEU A 380 15.52 -10.35 -3.12
N LYS A 381 15.58 -11.44 -2.35
CA LYS A 381 16.29 -11.48 -1.08
C LYS A 381 17.78 -11.12 -1.24
N ALA A 382 18.47 -11.68 -2.23
CA ALA A 382 19.85 -11.29 -2.51
C ALA A 382 20.00 -9.78 -2.82
N THR A 383 18.97 -9.16 -3.39
CA THR A 383 18.93 -7.72 -3.63
C THR A 383 18.73 -6.94 -2.33
N THR A 384 17.76 -7.32 -1.48
CA THR A 384 17.51 -6.63 -0.21
C THR A 384 18.69 -6.75 0.75
N ASP A 385 19.33 -7.93 0.82
CA ASP A 385 20.52 -8.20 1.64
C ASP A 385 21.70 -7.26 1.31
N SER A 386 21.74 -6.72 0.09
CA SER A 386 22.80 -5.82 -0.36
C SER A 386 22.56 -4.33 -0.04
N LEU A 387 21.41 -3.99 0.55
CA LEU A 387 20.96 -2.60 0.70
C LEU A 387 20.72 -2.26 2.19
N SER A 388 21.48 -1.32 2.74
CA SER A 388 21.45 -1.00 4.18
C SER A 388 20.13 -0.39 4.69
N ASN A 389 19.34 0.23 3.81
CA ASN A 389 18.07 0.88 4.14
C ASN A 389 16.84 0.16 3.55
N VAL A 390 17.03 -1.08 3.09
CA VAL A 390 15.95 -1.98 2.67
C VAL A 390 16.06 -3.25 3.51
N GLY A 391 14.93 -3.81 3.93
CA GLY A 391 14.91 -5.10 4.62
C GLY A 391 13.80 -5.98 4.09
N GLY A 392 14.12 -7.27 3.91
CA GLY A 392 13.16 -8.31 3.57
C GLY A 392 12.76 -9.12 4.80
N TYR A 393 11.47 -9.31 5.02
CA TYR A 393 10.94 -10.17 6.07
C TYR A 393 10.08 -11.27 5.46
N PHE A 394 10.60 -12.49 5.42
CA PHE A 394 10.03 -13.59 4.64
C PHE A 394 9.68 -14.79 5.54
N PRO A 395 8.54 -14.74 6.26
CA PRO A 395 8.03 -15.90 7.00
C PRO A 395 7.63 -17.02 6.03
N GLN A 396 7.45 -18.24 6.51
CA GLN A 396 7.14 -19.36 5.62
C GLN A 396 5.65 -19.50 5.34
N PHE A 397 4.82 -19.67 6.35
CA PHE A 397 3.41 -19.99 6.16
C PHE A 397 2.49 -19.37 7.21
N ARG A 398 1.30 -18.95 6.76
CA ARG A 398 0.16 -18.64 7.64
C ARG A 398 -1.11 -19.24 7.08
N ALA A 399 -1.83 -19.97 7.92
CA ALA A 399 -3.15 -20.54 7.60
C ALA A 399 -4.25 -19.47 7.63
N LEU A 400 -4.09 -18.43 6.82
CA LEU A 400 -5.02 -17.34 6.59
C LEU A 400 -4.79 -16.83 5.16
N ASN A 401 -5.88 -16.74 4.41
CA ASN A 401 -6.00 -16.15 3.08
C ASN A 401 -4.89 -16.61 2.13
N GLU A 402 -4.70 -17.93 2.00
CA GLU A 402 -3.67 -18.50 1.11
C GLU A 402 -2.23 -18.04 1.44
N SER A 403 -1.94 -17.74 2.71
CA SER A 403 -0.69 -17.07 3.14
C SER A 403 -0.46 -15.74 2.43
N HIS A 404 -1.53 -14.97 2.25
CA HIS A 404 -1.52 -13.67 1.58
C HIS A 404 -2.45 -12.71 2.32
N CYS A 405 -2.16 -11.46 2.65
CA CYS A 405 -0.85 -10.85 2.88
C CYS A 405 -0.40 -11.04 4.33
N ASP A 406 0.75 -10.51 4.74
CA ASP A 406 1.28 -10.64 6.11
C ASP A 406 0.52 -9.75 7.11
N THR A 407 0.04 -8.59 6.67
CA THR A 407 -0.53 -7.55 7.53
C THR A 407 -2.06 -7.48 7.50
N ILE A 408 -2.72 -8.43 6.83
CA ILE A 408 -4.19 -8.54 6.83
C ILE A 408 -4.68 -9.09 8.17
N VAL A 409 -5.81 -8.57 8.65
CA VAL A 409 -6.45 -8.91 9.93
C VAL A 409 -5.63 -8.54 11.18
N ASP A 410 -4.44 -9.13 11.35
CA ASP A 410 -3.54 -8.94 12.48
C ASP A 410 -2.07 -9.15 12.07
N PHE A 411 -1.13 -8.94 13.00
CA PHE A 411 0.30 -9.18 12.78
C PHE A 411 0.79 -10.52 13.35
N LYS A 412 -0.12 -11.46 13.61
CA LYS A 412 0.20 -12.73 14.27
C LYS A 412 0.43 -13.83 13.24
N ASN A 413 1.15 -14.87 13.70
CA ASN A 413 1.42 -16.09 12.94
C ASN A 413 2.15 -15.85 11.60
N GLY A 414 2.86 -14.72 11.50
CA GLY A 414 3.83 -14.39 10.43
C GLY A 414 5.21 -14.21 11.04
N ASP A 415 5.57 -15.08 11.97
CA ASP A 415 6.83 -15.09 12.70
C ASP A 415 7.98 -15.68 11.86
N VAL A 416 9.21 -15.37 12.28
CA VAL A 416 10.43 -16.10 11.89
C VAL A 416 10.96 -16.76 13.16
N GLN A 417 10.45 -17.96 13.42
CA GLN A 417 10.49 -18.68 14.70
C GLN A 417 11.92 -18.95 15.14
N GLU A 418 12.76 -19.38 14.20
CA GLU A 418 14.18 -19.67 14.40
C GLU A 418 14.98 -18.46 14.91
N ARG A 419 14.43 -17.25 14.79
CA ARG A 419 15.02 -16.01 15.30
C ARG A 419 14.21 -15.35 16.42
N GLY A 420 13.07 -15.92 16.82
CA GLY A 420 12.16 -15.32 17.79
C GLY A 420 11.64 -13.95 17.36
N LEU A 421 11.42 -13.77 16.04
CA LEU A 421 10.93 -12.52 15.48
C LEU A 421 9.45 -12.66 15.12
N GLU A 422 8.67 -11.66 15.52
CA GLU A 422 7.28 -11.49 15.09
C GLU A 422 7.23 -10.42 13.99
N LEU A 423 6.18 -10.43 13.17
CA LEU A 423 5.98 -9.41 12.13
C LEU A 423 5.96 -7.98 12.71
N SER A 424 5.42 -7.81 13.93
CA SER A 424 5.43 -6.51 14.63
C SER A 424 6.85 -5.99 14.89
N HIS A 425 7.83 -6.87 15.17
CA HIS A 425 9.22 -6.46 15.33
C HIS A 425 9.81 -5.89 14.04
N PHE A 426 9.44 -6.47 12.89
CA PHE A 426 9.83 -5.96 11.58
C PHE A 426 9.19 -4.60 11.29
N ILE A 427 7.87 -4.50 11.49
CA ILE A 427 7.12 -3.24 11.29
C ILE A 427 7.72 -2.13 12.16
N ASP A 428 7.90 -2.38 13.46
CA ASP A 428 8.49 -1.40 14.38
C ASP A 428 9.91 -1.03 13.99
N ASN A 429 10.71 -1.98 13.48
CA ASN A 429 12.04 -1.71 12.99
C ASN A 429 12.04 -0.81 11.73
N VAL A 430 11.15 -1.04 10.77
CA VAL A 430 11.02 -0.15 9.61
C VAL A 430 10.65 1.26 10.10
N LEU A 431 9.73 1.35 11.06
CA LEU A 431 9.11 2.59 11.52
C LEU A 431 9.88 3.37 12.60
N ASN A 432 10.86 2.79 13.29
CA ASN A 432 11.66 3.49 14.31
C ASN A 432 12.64 4.52 13.69
N GLY A 433 12.97 4.34 12.42
CA GLY A 433 13.81 5.23 11.64
C GLY A 433 15.27 5.38 12.08
N GLN A 434 15.87 4.32 12.67
CA GLN A 434 17.29 4.23 13.03
C GLN A 434 17.88 2.85 12.72
N GLY A 435 19.20 2.77 12.53
CA GLY A 435 19.92 1.50 12.31
C GLY A 435 19.74 0.90 10.92
N ALA A 436 20.09 -0.37 10.73
CA ALA A 436 19.74 -1.12 9.52
C ALA A 436 18.26 -1.52 9.56
N VAL A 437 17.63 -1.70 8.39
CA VAL A 437 16.30 -2.32 8.33
C VAL A 437 16.45 -3.81 8.61
N LEU A 438 15.56 -4.36 9.44
CA LEU A 438 15.57 -5.77 9.81
C LEU A 438 15.39 -6.61 8.54
N ASP A 439 16.33 -7.51 8.29
CA ASP A 439 16.18 -8.58 7.30
C ASP A 439 16.04 -9.92 8.05
N ALA A 440 15.05 -10.71 7.68
CA ALA A 440 14.82 -12.05 8.21
C ALA A 440 14.08 -12.91 7.18
N SER A 441 14.41 -14.20 7.15
CA SER A 441 13.69 -15.20 6.38
C SER A 441 13.62 -16.44 7.24
N GLU A 442 12.50 -17.12 7.21
CA GLU A 442 12.34 -18.42 7.87
C GLU A 442 12.73 -19.55 6.89
N SER A 443 13.35 -20.59 7.43
CA SER A 443 13.89 -21.70 6.63
C SER A 443 12.90 -22.84 6.36
N SER A 444 11.85 -22.99 7.18
CA SER A 444 10.89 -24.10 7.09
C SER A 444 9.51 -23.71 7.63
N ASP A 445 8.45 -24.16 6.95
CA ASP A 445 7.05 -23.98 7.37
C ASP A 445 6.57 -25.00 8.43
N GLN A 446 7.45 -25.89 8.90
CA GLN A 446 7.05 -26.99 9.79
C GLN A 446 6.45 -26.47 11.10
N ALA A 447 7.06 -25.45 11.69
CA ALA A 447 6.58 -24.84 12.93
C ALA A 447 5.25 -24.10 12.70
N ASP A 448 5.11 -23.41 11.56
CA ASP A 448 3.86 -22.73 11.19
C ASP A 448 2.70 -23.70 11.06
N ARG A 449 2.90 -24.81 10.34
CA ARG A 449 1.85 -25.82 10.12
C ARG A 449 1.50 -26.59 11.39
N ALA A 450 2.38 -26.59 12.39
CA ALA A 450 2.12 -27.17 13.70
C ALA A 450 1.32 -26.25 14.63
N LYS A 451 1.08 -24.98 14.26
CA LYS A 451 0.27 -24.06 15.05
C LYS A 451 -1.17 -24.60 15.20
N PRO A 452 -1.81 -24.39 16.36
CA PRO A 452 -3.17 -24.86 16.58
C PRO A 452 -4.16 -24.19 15.62
N PHE A 453 -5.21 -24.93 15.25
CA PHE A 453 -6.28 -24.41 14.42
C PHE A 453 -6.86 -23.11 14.99
N ASN A 454 -6.96 -22.08 14.15
CA ASN A 454 -7.51 -20.79 14.52
C ASN A 454 -8.93 -20.63 13.93
N PRO A 455 -10.01 -20.77 14.73
CA PRO A 455 -11.37 -20.67 14.23
C PRO A 455 -11.72 -19.27 13.70
N PHE A 456 -11.04 -18.23 14.19
CA PHE A 456 -11.22 -16.88 13.68
C PHE A 456 -10.65 -16.73 12.28
N TYR A 457 -9.46 -17.28 12.01
CA TYR A 457 -8.90 -17.29 10.65
C TYR A 457 -9.75 -18.10 9.69
N ALA A 458 -10.25 -19.26 10.11
CA ALA A 458 -11.15 -20.07 9.28
C ALA A 458 -12.45 -19.32 8.93
N LEU A 459 -12.99 -18.51 9.84
CA LEU A 459 -14.14 -17.64 9.56
C LEU A 459 -13.79 -16.56 8.53
N ILE A 460 -12.63 -15.91 8.67
CA ILE A 460 -12.19 -14.90 7.71
C ILE A 460 -11.96 -15.51 6.33
N ASP A 461 -11.33 -16.68 6.23
CA ASP A 461 -11.12 -17.38 4.96
C ASP A 461 -12.43 -17.73 4.25
N ALA A 462 -13.47 -18.09 5.02
CA ALA A 462 -14.79 -18.32 4.46
C ALA A 462 -15.48 -17.04 3.95
N LEU A 463 -15.02 -15.85 4.35
CA LEU A 463 -15.52 -14.56 3.87
C LEU A 463 -14.69 -14.01 2.69
N LEU A 464 -13.44 -14.45 2.54
CA LEU A 464 -12.53 -14.01 1.48
C LEU A 464 -12.61 -14.87 0.21
N ASN A 465 -13.02 -16.13 0.35
CA ASN A 465 -13.32 -17.06 -0.75
C ASN A 465 -14.79 -16.97 -1.17
#